data_AF-A0A357AER0-F1
#
_entry.id   AF-A0A357AER0-F1
#
_cell.length_a   1.000
_cell.length_b   1.000
_cell.length_c   1.000
_cell.angle_alpha   90.00
_cell.angle_beta   90.00
_cell.angle_gamma   90.00
#
_symmetry.space_group_name_H-M   'P 1'
#
loop_
_entity.id
_entity.type
_entity.pdbx_description
1 polymer ?
#
loop_
_entity_poly.entity_id
_entity_poly.type
_entity_poly.pdbx_seq_one_letter_code
_entity_poly.pdbx_strand_id
1 'polypeptide(L)'
;FEYGTIDGYDIPLVPADADPPYGKVTEVGGRAAYEAVAKVIELAMAGEVDATITGPLHKEALNLAGFYYSGHTEIYAALTGAKRYAMMLADG
;
A
#
# COMPACT_ATOMS: atom_id res chain seq x y z
N PHE A 1 -16.32 7.48 -14.90
CA PHE A 1 -16.83 8.06 -13.64
C PHE A 1 -18.34 7.97 -13.63
N GLU A 2 -18.88 7.24 -12.66
CA GLU A 2 -20.30 7.15 -12.37
C GLU A 2 -20.50 7.58 -10.90
N TYR A 3 -21.46 8.46 -10.63
CA TYR A 3 -21.64 8.98 -9.27
C TYR A 3 -22.17 7.89 -8.33
N GLY A 4 -21.53 7.72 -7.17
CA GLY A 4 -21.92 6.74 -6.16
C GLY A 4 -21.29 5.35 -6.31
N THR A 5 -20.41 5.15 -7.29
CA THR A 5 -19.65 3.91 -7.46
C THR A 5 -18.18 4.07 -7.06
N ILE A 6 -17.53 2.95 -6.73
CA ILE A 6 -16.08 2.87 -6.52
C ILE A 6 -15.56 1.85 -7.53
N ASP A 7 -14.69 2.29 -8.42
CA ASP A 7 -13.96 1.40 -9.31
C ASP A 7 -12.91 0.64 -8.50
N GLY A 8 -13.07 -0.69 -8.40
CA GLY A 8 -12.18 -1.56 -7.65
C GLY A 8 -11.12 -2.19 -8.55
N TYR A 9 -9.86 -2.09 -8.15
CA TYR A 9 -8.78 -2.91 -8.71
C TYR A 9 -8.52 -4.08 -7.76
N ASP A 10 -9.03 -5.27 -8.12
CA ASP A 10 -8.85 -6.45 -7.29
C ASP A 10 -7.41 -6.96 -7.39
N ILE A 11 -6.81 -7.23 -6.23
CA ILE A 11 -5.50 -7.85 -6.12
C ILE A 11 -5.72 -9.11 -5.27
N PRO A 12 -5.59 -10.32 -5.85
CA PRO A 12 -5.91 -11.56 -5.15
C PRO A 12 -4.80 -11.91 -4.15
N LEU A 13 -4.77 -11.20 -3.02
CA LEU A 13 -3.71 -11.26 -2.00
C LEU A 13 -4.11 -12.10 -0.79
N VAL A 14 -5.42 -12.19 -0.53
CA VAL A 14 -6.00 -12.90 0.60
C VAL A 14 -6.91 -13.99 0.05
N PRO A 15 -6.76 -15.26 0.47
CA PRO A 15 -7.74 -16.30 0.17
C PRO A 15 -9.14 -15.82 0.57
N ALA A 16 -10.15 -16.05 -0.27
CA ALA A 16 -11.51 -15.52 -0.07
C ALA A 16 -12.19 -15.93 1.25
N ASP A 17 -11.62 -16.91 1.95
CA ASP A 17 -12.06 -17.46 3.24
C ASP A 17 -11.18 -17.04 4.43
N ALA A 18 -10.21 -16.14 4.23
CA ALA A 18 -9.16 -15.81 5.20
C ALA A 18 -9.09 -14.32 5.55
N ASP A 19 -10.25 -13.66 5.70
CA ASP A 19 -10.28 -12.27 6.15
C ASP A 19 -9.55 -12.11 7.49
N PRO A 20 -8.57 -11.19 7.59
CA PRO A 20 -7.86 -10.98 8.83
C PRO A 20 -8.83 -10.44 9.90
N PRO A 21 -8.76 -10.92 11.15
CA PRO A 21 -9.60 -10.44 12.24
C PRO A 21 -9.43 -8.93 12.44
N TYR A 22 -10.56 -8.23 12.55
CA TYR A 22 -10.57 -6.78 12.75
C TYR A 22 -9.82 -6.36 14.02
N GLY A 23 -9.00 -5.31 13.91
CA GLY A 23 -8.25 -4.74 15.04
C GLY A 23 -7.11 -5.62 15.54
N LYS A 24 -6.70 -6.65 14.79
CA LYS A 24 -5.58 -7.53 15.13
C LYS A 24 -4.46 -7.42 14.09
N VAL A 25 -3.23 -7.36 14.58
CA VAL A 25 -2.03 -7.43 13.75
C VAL A 25 -1.91 -8.86 13.21
N THR A 26 -1.80 -9.01 11.89
CA THR A 26 -1.66 -10.31 11.22
C THR A 26 -0.64 -10.25 10.09
N GLU A 27 -0.03 -11.39 9.79
CA GLU A 27 0.86 -11.53 8.63
C GLU A 27 0.10 -11.25 7.32
N VAL A 28 -1.10 -11.81 7.16
CA VAL A 28 -1.94 -11.64 5.96
C VAL A 28 -2.28 -10.17 5.74
N GLY A 29 -2.68 -9.44 6.80
CA GLY A 29 -2.94 -8.00 6.69
C GLY A 29 -1.68 -7.18 6.34
N GLY A 30 -0.51 -7.58 6.86
CA GLY A 30 0.77 -6.98 6.50
C GLY A 30 1.15 -7.19 5.04
N ARG A 31 1.00 -8.42 4.56
CA ARG A 31 1.22 -8.81 3.16
C ARG A 31 0.28 -8.03 2.24
N ALA A 32 -1.02 -8.02 2.55
CA ALA A 32 -2.01 -7.31 1.75
C ALA A 32 -1.70 -5.81 1.65
N ALA A 33 -1.30 -5.18 2.77
CA ALA A 33 -0.92 -3.77 2.78
C ALA A 33 0.31 -3.48 1.91
N TYR A 34 1.37 -4.30 2.01
CA TYR A 34 2.57 -4.12 1.18
C TYR A 34 2.27 -4.26 -0.31
N GLU A 35 1.58 -5.33 -0.68
CA GLU A 35 1.29 -5.66 -2.08
C GLU A 35 0.36 -4.64 -2.73
N ALA A 36 -0.62 -4.10 -1.99
CA ALA A 36 -1.44 -2.99 -2.46
C ALA A 36 -0.58 -1.74 -2.77
N VAL A 37 0.35 -1.38 -1.88
CA VAL A 37 1.28 -0.26 -2.10
C VAL A 37 2.20 -0.54 -3.29
N ALA A 38 2.75 -1.74 -3.39
CA ALA A 38 3.62 -2.14 -4.51
C ALA A 38 2.88 -2.07 -5.85
N LYS A 39 1.63 -2.54 -5.91
CA LYS A 39 0.81 -2.49 -7.13
C LYS A 39 0.50 -1.06 -7.56
N VAL A 40 0.12 -0.16 -6.65
CA VAL A 40 -0.16 1.24 -7.05
C VAL A 40 1.11 1.98 -7.48
N ILE A 41 2.27 1.64 -6.91
CA ILE A 41 3.57 2.14 -7.39
C ILE A 41 3.86 1.63 -8.80
N GLU A 42 3.66 0.34 -9.06
CA GLU A 42 3.83 -0.25 -10.39
C GLU A 42 2.95 0.45 -11.43
N LEU A 43 1.66 0.64 -11.13
CA LEU A 43 0.72 1.33 -12.02
C LEU A 43 1.14 2.78 -12.28
N ALA A 44 1.56 3.51 -11.25
CA ALA A 44 2.03 4.89 -11.39
C ALA A 44 3.32 4.96 -12.23
N MET A 45 4.26 4.04 -12.02
CA MET A 45 5.50 3.96 -12.79
C MET A 45 5.27 3.55 -14.24
N ALA A 46 4.19 2.80 -14.52
CA ALA A 46 3.75 2.46 -15.86
C ALA A 46 2.96 3.58 -16.55
N GLY A 47 2.59 4.65 -15.83
CA GLY A 47 1.79 5.75 -16.36
C GLY A 47 0.30 5.45 -16.49
N GLU A 48 -0.19 4.40 -15.83
CA GLU A 48 -1.61 4.00 -15.83
C GLU A 48 -2.45 4.86 -14.86
N VAL A 49 -1.79 5.52 -13.89
CA VAL A 49 -2.40 6.47 -12.95
C VAL A 49 -1.49 7.67 -12.74
N ASP A 50 -2.08 8.86 -12.58
CA ASP A 50 -1.33 10.11 -12.43
C ASP A 50 -0.75 10.30 -11.01
N ALA A 51 -1.40 9.73 -10.00
CA ALA A 51 -1.03 9.86 -8.59
C ALA A 51 -1.54 8.69 -7.76
N THR A 52 -0.99 8.56 -6.56
CA THR A 52 -1.41 7.53 -5.59
C THR A 52 -1.73 8.18 -4.25
N ILE A 53 -2.75 7.65 -3.57
CA ILE A 53 -3.13 8.04 -2.22
C ILE A 53 -3.10 6.77 -1.37
N THR A 54 -2.36 6.80 -0.27
CA THR A 54 -2.19 5.64 0.60
C THR A 54 -3.00 5.78 1.88
N GLY A 55 -3.77 4.75 2.23
CA GLY A 55 -4.34 4.60 3.57
C GLY A 55 -3.26 4.30 4.63
N PRO A 56 -3.59 4.31 5.93
CA PRO A 56 -2.63 3.95 6.97
C PRO A 56 -2.26 2.46 6.91
N LEU A 57 -1.02 2.12 7.29
CA LEU A 57 -0.55 0.74 7.43
C LEU A 57 0.11 0.51 8.80
N HIS A 58 0.21 -0.76 9.21
CA HIS A 58 0.76 -1.14 10.51
C HIS A 58 2.17 -1.72 10.37
N LYS A 59 3.17 -1.03 10.94
CA LYS A 59 4.58 -1.43 10.84
C LYS A 59 4.83 -2.85 11.33
N GLU A 60 4.26 -3.25 12.47
CA GLU A 60 4.44 -4.61 12.99
C GLU A 60 3.88 -5.67 12.03
N ALA A 61 2.75 -5.39 11.35
CA ALA A 61 2.15 -6.32 10.40
C ALA A 61 3.06 -6.51 9.18
N LEU A 62 3.64 -5.43 8.65
CA LEU A 62 4.64 -5.50 7.58
C LEU A 62 5.84 -6.37 7.97
N ASN A 63 6.38 -6.17 9.18
CA ASN A 63 7.52 -6.95 9.66
C ASN A 63 7.16 -8.45 9.80
N LEU A 64 5.96 -8.78 10.29
CA LEU A 64 5.48 -10.16 10.35
C LEU A 64 5.41 -10.79 8.96
N ALA A 65 5.01 -10.02 7.95
CA ALA A 65 4.95 -10.44 6.55
C ALA A 65 6.32 -10.47 5.83
N GLY A 66 7.42 -10.17 6.53
CA GLY A 66 8.79 -10.18 5.97
C GLY A 66 9.19 -8.89 5.26
N PHE A 67 8.39 -7.82 5.36
CA PHE A 67 8.67 -6.51 4.75
C PHE A 67 9.20 -5.52 5.78
N TYR A 68 10.53 -5.38 5.85
CA TYR A 68 11.23 -4.58 6.85
C TYR A 68 11.35 -3.10 6.44
N TYR A 69 10.22 -2.41 6.32
CA TYR A 69 10.17 -0.98 6.03
C TYR A 69 9.68 -0.17 7.24
N SER A 70 10.13 1.09 7.35
CA SER A 70 9.62 2.02 8.36
C SER A 70 8.22 2.55 8.04
N GLY A 71 7.84 2.59 6.76
CA GLY A 71 6.52 3.02 6.30
C GLY A 71 6.46 3.21 4.78
N HIS A 72 5.43 3.90 4.31
CA HIS A 72 5.21 4.16 2.88
C HIS A 72 6.41 4.80 2.20
N THR A 73 6.97 5.86 2.80
CA THR A 73 8.05 6.64 2.19
C THR A 73 9.23 5.75 1.77
N GLU A 74 9.65 4.82 2.62
CA GLU A 74 10.75 3.90 2.31
C GLU A 74 10.36 2.80 1.30
N ILE A 75 9.09 2.36 1.30
CA ILE A 75 8.58 1.44 0.28
C ILE A 75 8.63 2.10 -1.11
N TYR A 76 8.11 3.34 -1.21
CA TYR A 76 8.15 4.13 -2.45
C TYR A 76 9.58 4.35 -2.91
N ALA A 77 10.47 4.77 -2.01
CA ALA A 77 11.87 5.00 -2.35
C ALA A 77 12.55 3.75 -2.89
N ALA A 78 12.32 2.59 -2.26
CA ALA A 78 12.90 1.33 -2.68
C ALA A 78 12.40 0.87 -4.06
N LEU A 79 11.08 0.95 -4.30
CA LEU A 79 10.47 0.44 -5.53
C LEU A 79 10.59 1.40 -6.72
N THR A 80 10.69 2.71 -6.48
CA THR A 80 10.90 3.72 -7.54
C THR A 80 12.37 4.00 -7.84
N GLY A 81 13.28 3.55 -6.97
CA GLY A 81 14.71 3.87 -7.04
C GLY A 81 15.05 5.32 -6.65
N ALA A 82 14.10 6.05 -6.05
CA ALA A 82 14.30 7.44 -5.64
C ALA A 82 15.37 7.54 -4.53
N LYS A 83 16.49 8.21 -4.84
CA LYS A 83 17.60 8.42 -3.90
C LYS A 83 17.39 9.60 -2.95
N ARG A 84 16.47 10.50 -3.29
CA ARG A 84 16.19 11.73 -2.54
C ARG A 84 14.68 11.94 -2.52
N TYR A 85 14.13 12.01 -1.33
CA TYR A 85 12.73 12.25 -1.06
C TYR A 85 12.62 13.03 0.25
N ALA A 86 11.51 13.74 0.43
CA ALA A 86 11.22 14.49 1.64
C ALA A 86 9.74 14.33 1.98
N MET A 87 9.46 14.33 3.28
CA MET A 87 8.09 14.41 3.75
C MET A 87 7.67 15.88 3.76
N MET A 88 6.49 16.16 3.20
CA MET A 88 5.86 17.47 3.26
C MET A 88 4.53 17.33 4.01
N LEU A 89 4.38 18.11 5.08
CA LEU A 89 3.08 18.36 5.68
C LEU A 89 2.57 19.69 5.13
N ALA A 90 1.39 19.68 4.51
CA ALA A 90 0.76 20.86 3.95
C ALA A 90 -0.63 21.02 4.56
N ASP A 91 -1.00 22.27 4.83
CA ASP A 91 -2.29 22.70 5.35
C ASP A 91 -2.73 23.95 4.55
N GLY A 92 -4.04 24.18 4.44
CA GLY A 92 -4.61 25.20 3.55
C GLY A 92 -5.73 26.01 4.19
#